data_AF-X8JQY1-F1
#
_entry.id   AF-X8JQY1-F1
#
_cell.length_a   1.000
_cell.length_b   1.000
_cell.length_c   1.000
_cell.angle_alpha   90.00
_cell.angle_beta   90.00
_cell.angle_gamma   90.00
#
_symmetry.space_group_name_H-M   'P 1'
#
loop_
_entity.id
_entity.type
_entity.pdbx_description
1 polymer ?
#
loop_
_entity_poly.entity_id
_entity_poly.type
_entity_poly.pdbx_seq_one_letter_code
_entity_poly.pdbx_strand_id
1 'polypeptide(L)'
;MTSQAQAAYRVLLRELRKSSIFPRAERGTFVSKQILAIAHSARQTPEIFRRHVLNAAAFLKAQREYKMLMDRYNPLHGLSVEEQRKATAHRVGLELPKEFKE
;
A
#
# COMPACT_ATOMS: atom_id res chain seq x y z
N MET A 1 26.21 1.62 -10.98
CA MET A 1 24.90 2.19 -11.38
C MET A 1 25.13 3.58 -11.95
N THR A 2 24.48 3.93 -13.05
CA THR A 2 24.54 5.29 -13.62
C THR A 2 23.83 6.29 -12.70
N SER A 3 24.14 7.59 -12.83
CA SER A 3 23.52 8.66 -12.03
C SER A 3 21.98 8.63 -12.08
N GLN A 4 21.41 8.41 -13.27
CA GLN A 4 19.96 8.32 -13.46
C GLN A 4 19.33 7.09 -12.78
N ALA A 5 20.00 5.93 -12.81
CA ALA A 5 19.53 4.72 -12.14
C ALA A 5 19.53 4.89 -10.60
N GLN A 6 20.54 5.56 -10.05
CA GLN A 6 20.60 5.90 -8.63
C GLN A 6 19.50 6.89 -8.22
N ALA A 7 19.20 7.88 -9.05
CA ALA A 7 18.12 8.83 -8.79
C ALA A 7 16.75 8.11 -8.74
N ALA A 8 16.46 7.23 -9.70
CA ALA A 8 15.24 6.43 -9.71
C ALA A 8 15.14 5.53 -8.46
N TYR A 9 16.24 4.89 -8.07
CA TYR A 9 16.30 4.07 -6.86
C TYR A 9 15.96 4.86 -5.58
N ARG A 10 16.45 6.10 -5.46
CA ARG A 10 16.10 6.98 -4.33
C ARG A 10 14.62 7.34 -4.32
N VAL A 11 14.00 7.53 -5.48
CA VAL A 11 12.54 7.77 -5.58
C VAL A 11 11.77 6.57 -5.04
N LEU A 12 12.13 5.35 -5.44
CA LEU A 12 11.52 4.12 -4.94
C LEU A 12 11.65 4.00 -3.41
N LEU A 13 12.85 4.23 -2.86
CA LEU A 13 13.05 4.18 -1.41
C LEU A 13 12.23 5.22 -0.65
N ARG A 14 12.01 6.42 -1.23
CA ARG A 14 11.15 7.45 -0.63
C ARG A 14 9.70 7.01 -0.63
N GLU A 15 9.20 6.44 -1.73
CA GLU A 15 7.81 5.96 -1.80
C GLU A 15 7.58 4.76 -0.88
N LEU A 16 8.52 3.82 -0.79
CA LEU A 16 8.49 2.72 0.17
C LEU A 16 8.39 3.21 1.62
N ARG A 17 9.15 4.27 1.95
CA ARG A 17 9.10 4.87 3.28
C ARG A 17 7.75 5.53 3.57
N LYS A 18 7.10 6.12 2.56
CA LYS A 18 5.78 6.75 2.70
C LYS A 18 4.65 5.71 2.76
N SER A 19 4.84 4.53 2.18
CA SER A 19 3.84 3.44 2.20
C SER A 19 3.96 2.52 3.42
N SER A 20 4.89 2.78 4.33
CA SER A 20 5.08 1.95 5.54
C SER A 20 3.96 2.20 6.55
N ILE A 21 3.46 1.12 7.15
CA ILE A 21 2.48 1.17 8.25
C ILE A 21 3.11 1.55 9.59
N PHE A 22 4.45 1.43 9.73
CA PHE A 22 5.15 1.68 10.98
C PHE A 22 5.62 3.14 11.10
N PRO A 23 5.57 3.74 12.31
CA PRO A 23 6.15 5.05 12.59
C PRO A 23 7.63 5.15 12.21
N ARG A 24 8.16 6.37 12.07
CA ARG A 24 9.59 6.57 11.71
C ARG A 24 10.58 5.89 12.66
N ALA A 25 10.27 5.88 13.96
CA ALA A 25 11.15 5.33 14.99
C ALA A 25 11.26 3.79 14.94
N GLU A 26 10.17 3.10 14.62
CA GLU A 26 10.08 1.64 14.64
C GLU A 26 10.40 0.99 13.28
N ARG A 27 10.65 1.81 12.26
CA ARG A 27 10.93 1.33 10.90
C ARG A 27 12.28 0.62 10.83
N GLY A 28 12.24 -0.69 10.69
CA GLY A 28 13.41 -1.51 10.39
C GLY A 28 14.04 -1.21 9.02
N THR A 29 15.34 -1.44 8.89
CA THR A 29 16.09 -1.26 7.63
C THR A 29 16.04 -2.47 6.70
N PHE A 30 15.43 -3.57 7.15
CA PHE A 30 15.39 -4.85 6.45
C PHE A 30 14.88 -4.73 5.02
N VAL A 31 13.69 -4.16 4.82
CA VAL A 31 13.07 -4.05 3.48
C VAL A 31 13.93 -3.21 2.54
N SER A 32 14.47 -2.09 3.01
CA SER A 32 15.37 -1.26 2.19
C SER A 32 16.65 -2.00 1.79
N LYS A 33 17.23 -2.80 2.71
CA LYS A 33 18.42 -3.61 2.43
C LYS A 33 18.10 -4.73 1.44
N GLN A 34 16.93 -5.36 1.54
CA GLN A 34 16.52 -6.40 0.62
C GLN A 34 16.31 -5.85 -0.80
N ILE A 35 15.67 -4.69 -0.93
CA ILE A 35 15.50 -4.03 -2.23
C ILE A 35 16.87 -3.62 -2.81
N LEU A 36 17.81 -3.19 -1.96
CA LEU A 36 19.19 -2.93 -2.37
C LEU A 36 19.87 -4.21 -2.89
N ALA A 37 19.74 -5.33 -2.17
CA ALA A 37 20.30 -6.62 -2.58
C ALA A 37 19.73 -7.09 -3.93
N ILE A 38 18.42 -6.96 -4.13
CA ILE A 38 17.74 -7.24 -5.42
C ILE A 38 18.28 -6.33 -6.53
N ALA A 39 18.48 -5.05 -6.24
CA ALA A 39 19.00 -4.10 -7.20
C ALA A 39 20.46 -4.39 -7.60
N HIS A 40 21.26 -4.96 -6.70
CA HIS A 40 22.64 -5.39 -6.98
C HIS A 40 22.71 -6.76 -7.67
N SER A 41 21.79 -7.68 -7.39
CA SER A 41 21.74 -8.99 -8.05
C SER A 41 21.16 -8.92 -9.48
N ALA A 42 20.38 -7.87 -9.78
CA ALA A 42 19.84 -7.63 -11.10
C ALA A 42 20.95 -7.29 -12.12
N ARG A 43 21.31 -8.27 -12.96
CA ARG A 43 22.20 -8.08 -14.12
C ARG A 43 21.45 -7.45 -15.30
N GLN A 44 20.85 -6.28 -15.10
CA GLN A 44 20.09 -5.57 -16.14
C GLN A 44 20.87 -4.36 -16.66
N THR A 45 20.55 -3.92 -17.88
CA THR A 45 21.04 -2.63 -18.37
C THR A 45 20.50 -1.50 -17.49
N PRO A 46 21.26 -0.41 -17.28
CA PRO A 46 20.85 0.69 -16.41
C PRO A 46 19.51 1.32 -16.78
N GLU A 47 19.14 1.32 -18.07
CA GLU A 47 17.90 1.88 -18.57
C GLU A 47 16.67 1.01 -18.24
N ILE A 48 16.78 -0.30 -18.44
CA ILE A 48 15.71 -1.26 -18.10
C ILE A 48 15.47 -1.24 -16.59
N PHE A 49 16.55 -1.25 -15.80
CA PHE A 49 16.46 -1.11 -14.34
C PHE A 49 15.73 0.18 -13.93
N ARG A 50 16.11 1.31 -14.53
CA ARG A 50 15.47 2.62 -14.26
C ARG A 50 13.96 2.55 -14.51
N ARG A 51 13.54 1.97 -15.63
CA ARG A 51 12.11 1.83 -15.98
C ARG A 51 11.36 0.97 -14.95
N HIS A 52 11.89 -0.19 -14.59
CA HIS A 52 11.24 -1.06 -13.60
C HIS A 52 11.11 -0.40 -12.22
N VAL A 53 12.16 0.30 -11.77
CA VAL A 53 12.16 1.01 -10.48
C VAL A 53 11.12 2.13 -10.47
N LEU A 54 10.99 2.89 -11.56
CA LEU A 54 9.97 3.93 -11.67
C LEU A 54 8.55 3.37 -11.70
N ASN A 55 8.34 2.25 -12.40
CA ASN A 55 7.04 1.55 -12.40
C ASN A 55 6.67 1.07 -11.00
N ALA A 56 7.62 0.48 -10.26
CA ALA A 56 7.41 0.07 -8.88
C ALA A 56 7.08 1.27 -7.97
N ALA A 57 7.79 2.39 -8.14
CA ALA A 57 7.50 3.61 -7.38
C ALA A 57 6.10 4.17 -7.68
N ALA A 58 5.69 4.17 -8.95
CA ALA A 58 4.34 4.59 -9.37
C ALA A 58 3.26 3.69 -8.78
N PHE A 59 3.47 2.37 -8.79
CA PHE A 59 2.56 1.40 -8.17
C PHE A 59 2.40 1.65 -6.67
N LEU A 60 3.51 1.84 -5.92
CA LEU A 60 3.44 2.12 -4.48
C LEU A 60 2.69 3.42 -4.17
N LYS A 61 2.87 4.46 -5.00
CA LYS A 61 2.11 5.70 -4.88
C LYS A 61 0.62 5.47 -5.11
N ALA A 62 0.26 4.78 -6.20
CA ALA A 62 -1.12 4.46 -6.52
C ALA A 62 -1.80 3.61 -5.43
N GLN A 63 -1.08 2.64 -4.85
CA GLN A 63 -1.62 1.81 -3.77
C GLN A 63 -1.93 2.61 -2.50
N ARG A 64 -1.07 3.59 -2.16
CA ARG A 64 -1.34 4.51 -1.05
C ARG A 64 -2.57 5.37 -1.32
N GLU A 65 -2.69 5.91 -2.53
CA GLU A 65 -3.85 6.72 -2.95
C GLU A 65 -5.14 5.90 -2.96
N TYR A 66 -5.10 4.68 -3.51
CA TYR A 66 -6.21 3.73 -3.49
C TYR A 66 -6.70 3.48 -2.06
N LYS A 67 -5.78 3.21 -1.12
CA LYS A 67 -6.15 3.01 0.28
C LYS A 67 -6.85 4.25 0.86
N MET A 68 -6.28 5.45 0.65
CA MET A 68 -6.91 6.69 1.13
C MET A 68 -8.30 6.93 0.53
N LEU A 69 -8.51 6.57 -0.75
CA LEU A 69 -9.80 6.70 -1.41
C LEU A 69 -10.82 5.67 -0.88
N MET A 70 -10.39 4.43 -0.63
CA MET A 70 -11.25 3.41 -0.04
C MET A 70 -11.70 3.80 1.36
N ASP A 71 -10.77 4.25 2.21
CA ASP A 71 -11.08 4.74 3.56
C ASP A 71 -12.09 5.89 3.55
N ARG A 72 -12.02 6.77 2.54
CA ARG A 72 -12.89 7.95 2.43
C ARG A 72 -14.28 7.63 1.87
N TYR A 73 -14.35 6.87 0.79
CA TYR A 73 -15.59 6.71 0.02
C TYR A 73 -16.29 5.38 0.29
N ASN A 74 -15.60 4.38 0.84
CA ASN A 74 -16.18 3.09 1.17
C ASN A 74 -15.83 2.69 2.62
N PRO A 75 -16.36 3.37 3.65
CA PRO A 75 -16.04 3.05 5.05
C PRO A 75 -16.50 1.65 5.49
N LEU A 76 -17.32 0.96 4.68
CA LEU A 76 -17.75 -0.41 4.93
C LEU A 76 -16.77 -1.47 4.40
N HIS A 77 -15.73 -1.04 3.66
CA HIS A 77 -14.70 -1.94 3.17
C HIS A 77 -13.93 -2.57 4.35
N GLY A 78 -13.76 -3.89 4.34
CA GLY A 78 -13.07 -4.62 5.40
C GLY A 78 -13.94 -5.08 6.58
N LEU A 79 -15.20 -4.66 6.65
CA LEU A 79 -16.18 -5.21 7.60
C LEU A 79 -16.66 -6.60 7.16
N SER A 80 -16.98 -7.46 8.12
CA SER A 80 -17.71 -8.70 7.87
C SER A 80 -19.11 -8.42 7.33
N VAL A 81 -19.72 -9.40 6.68
CA VAL A 81 -21.08 -9.25 6.09
C VAL A 81 -22.12 -8.87 7.16
N GLU A 82 -21.98 -9.38 8.38
CA GLU A 82 -22.87 -9.02 9.49
C GLU A 82 -22.70 -7.57 9.94
N GLU A 83 -21.47 -7.12 10.10
CA GLU A 83 -21.15 -5.74 10.47
C GLU A 83 -21.58 -4.76 9.37
N GLN A 84 -21.44 -5.14 8.10
CA GLN A 84 -21.93 -4.35 6.97
C GLN A 84 -23.46 -4.21 7.00
N ARG A 85 -24.19 -5.30 7.27
CA ARG A 85 -25.66 -5.26 7.42
C ARG A 85 -26.07 -4.33 8.55
N LYS A 86 -25.42 -4.44 9.73
CA LYS A 86 -25.66 -3.55 10.89
C LYS A 86 -25.37 -2.09 10.57
N ALA A 87 -24.18 -1.79 10.04
CA ALA A 87 -23.81 -0.43 9.67
C ALA A 87 -24.77 0.16 8.62
N THR A 88 -25.28 -0.66 7.70
CA THR A 88 -26.28 -0.23 6.71
C THR A 88 -27.64 0.04 7.35
N ALA A 89 -28.12 -0.81 8.26
CA ALA A 89 -29.37 -0.56 8.99
C ALA A 89 -29.28 0.74 9.83
N HIS A 90 -28.15 0.98 10.49
CA HIS A 90 -27.95 2.20 11.27
C HIS A 90 -27.94 3.48 10.41
N ARG A 91 -27.62 3.42 9.11
CA ARG A 91 -27.72 4.60 8.22
C ARG A 91 -29.13 5.15 8.10
N VAL A 92 -30.14 4.30 8.28
CA VAL A 92 -31.56 4.67 8.22
C VAL A 92 -32.21 4.70 9.62
N GLY A 93 -31.40 4.63 10.69
CA GLY A 93 -31.89 4.61 12.07
C GLY A 93 -32.59 3.30 12.47
N LEU A 94 -32.33 2.20 11.77
CA LEU A 94 -32.89 0.87 12.07
C LEU A 94 -31.84 -0.03 12.73
N GLU A 95 -32.31 -1.01 13.51
CA GLU A 95 -31.50 -2.12 14.01
C GLU A 95 -31.78 -3.40 13.21
N LEU A 96 -30.81 -4.32 13.18
CA LEU A 96 -31.04 -5.62 12.56
C LEU A 96 -32.08 -6.42 13.37
N PRO A 97 -33.02 -7.13 12.69
CA PRO A 97 -33.90 -8.07 13.37
C PRO A 97 -33.12 -9.16 14.10
N LYS A 98 -33.68 -9.67 15.20
CA LYS A 98 -33.15 -10.86 15.85
C LYS A 98 -33.24 -12.03 14.86
N GLU A 99 -32.15 -12.79 14.75
CA GLU A 99 -32.15 -14.00 13.93
C GLU A 99 -33.23 -14.96 14.44
N PHE A 100 -33.95 -15.56 13.50
CA PHE A 100 -34.96 -16.56 13.81
C PHE A 100 -34.26 -17.78 14.42
N LYS A 101 -34.63 -18.11 15.67
CA LYS A 101 -34.22 -19.33 16.34
C LYS A 101 -35.45 -20.23 16.41
N GLU A 102 -35.40 -21.36 15.73
CA GLU A 102 -36.39 -22.45 15.84
C GLU A 102 -36.37 -23.07 17.24
#